data_AF-C0P746-F1
#
_entry.id   AF-C0P746-F1
#
_cell.length_a   1.000
_cell.length_b   1.000
_cell.length_c   1.000
_cell.angle_alpha   90.00
_cell.angle_beta   90.00
_cell.angle_gamma   90.00
#
_symmetry.space_group_name_H-M   'P 1'
#
loop_
_entity.id
_entity.type
_entity.pdbx_description
1 polymer ?
#
loop_
_entity_poly.entity_id
_entity_poly.type
_entity_poly.pdbx_seq_one_letter_code
_entity_poly.pdbx_strand_id
1 'polypeptide(L)'
;MTGPMEIPVIDLGGLNGGGEERSRTLAELHDACKDWGFFWVENHGVDAPLMDEVKRFVYGHYEEHLEAKFYASALEFLRAGAHWVPVGPTKGGRLFVNIGDQIEVLSAGAYRSVLHRVAAGDQGRRLSVATFYNPGTDAVVAPAPRRDQDAGAAAYPGPYRFGDYLDYYQGTKFGDKDARFQAVKKLLG
;
A
#
# COMPACT_ATOMS: atom_id res chain seq x y z
N MET A 1 -26.97 3.62 -10.49
CA MET A 1 -26.98 2.26 -9.90
C MET A 1 -25.56 2.00 -9.41
N THR A 2 -25.28 2.21 -8.12
CA THR A 2 -23.96 1.98 -7.53
C THR A 2 -23.95 0.58 -6.94
N GLY A 3 -23.31 -0.37 -7.62
CA GLY A 3 -22.97 -1.65 -7.00
C GLY A 3 -22.10 -1.43 -5.74
N PRO A 4 -21.98 -2.44 -4.86
CA PRO A 4 -21.08 -2.34 -3.71
C PRO A 4 -19.68 -1.95 -4.21
N MET A 5 -19.07 -0.96 -3.55
CA MET A 5 -17.71 -0.51 -3.84
C MET A 5 -16.72 -1.63 -3.50
N GLU A 6 -16.54 -2.57 -4.42
CA GLU A 6 -15.64 -3.70 -4.27
C GLU A 6 -14.20 -3.27 -4.56
N ILE A 7 -13.28 -3.62 -3.66
CA ILE A 7 -11.85 -3.36 -3.82
C ILE A 7 -11.36 -4.08 -5.08
N PRO A 8 -10.58 -3.43 -5.97
CA PRO A 8 -10.09 -4.06 -7.19
C PRO A 8 -9.30 -5.33 -6.89
N VAL A 9 -9.48 -6.34 -7.73
CA VAL A 9 -8.69 -7.57 -7.73
C VAL A 9 -7.96 -7.63 -9.06
N ILE A 10 -6.63 -7.68 -9.01
CA ILE A 10 -5.78 -7.71 -10.19
C ILE A 10 -5.25 -9.13 -10.38
N ASP A 11 -5.59 -9.75 -11.50
CA ASP A 11 -5.03 -11.04 -11.91
C ASP A 11 -3.67 -10.82 -12.58
N LEU A 12 -2.58 -11.14 -11.87
CA LEU A 12 -1.23 -10.98 -12.42
C LEU A 12 -0.88 -12.04 -13.48
N GLY A 13 -1.67 -13.10 -13.61
CA GLY A 13 -1.52 -14.10 -14.66
C GLY A 13 -1.66 -13.50 -16.06
N GLY A 14 -2.52 -12.50 -16.21
CA GLY A 14 -2.74 -11.79 -17.48
C GLY A 14 -1.50 -11.04 -17.99
N LEU A 15 -0.50 -10.80 -17.14
CA LEU A 15 0.79 -10.21 -17.56
C LEU A 15 1.63 -11.15 -18.43
N ASN A 16 1.39 -12.47 -18.33
CA ASN A 16 2.04 -13.50 -19.14
C ASN A 16 1.27 -13.81 -20.44
N GLY A 17 0.13 -13.15 -20.64
CA GLY A 17 -0.75 -13.33 -21.79
C GLY A 17 -0.29 -12.63 -23.07
N GLY A 18 -1.15 -12.66 -24.09
CA GLY A 18 -0.94 -11.93 -25.34
C GLY A 18 -1.00 -10.40 -25.17
N GLY A 19 -0.68 -9.65 -26.23
CA GLY A 19 -0.58 -8.18 -26.17
C GLY A 19 -1.84 -7.48 -25.63
N GLU A 20 -3.03 -7.94 -26.02
CA GLU A 20 -4.30 -7.37 -25.56
C GLU A 20 -4.59 -7.68 -24.07
N GLU A 21 -4.38 -8.93 -23.65
CA GLU A 21 -4.61 -9.38 -22.28
C GLU A 21 -3.65 -8.69 -21.29
N ARG A 22 -2.37 -8.63 -21.66
CA ARG A 22 -1.35 -7.90 -20.90
C ARG A 22 -1.69 -6.41 -20.79
N SER A 23 -2.15 -5.80 -21.88
CA SER A 23 -2.52 -4.37 -21.88
C SER A 23 -3.72 -4.09 -20.99
N ARG A 24 -4.72 -4.98 -20.99
CA ARG A 24 -5.87 -4.89 -20.10
C ARG A 24 -5.47 -5.00 -18.62
N THR A 25 -4.65 -6.00 -18.29
CA THR A 25 -4.14 -6.20 -16.92
C THR A 25 -3.36 -4.98 -16.43
N LEU A 26 -2.52 -4.38 -17.29
CA LEU A 26 -1.80 -3.15 -16.96
C LEU A 26 -2.70 -1.94 -16.77
N ALA A 27 -3.78 -1.82 -17.55
CA ALA A 27 -4.77 -0.76 -17.39
C ALA A 27 -5.53 -0.90 -16.07
N GLU A 28 -5.98 -2.10 -15.72
CA GLU A 28 -6.62 -2.38 -14.43
C GLU A 28 -5.69 -2.08 -13.25
N LEU A 29 -4.42 -2.48 -13.36
CA LEU A 29 -3.41 -2.14 -12.35
C LEU A 29 -3.20 -0.63 -12.25
N HIS A 30 -3.13 0.08 -13.38
CA HIS A 30 -3.00 1.54 -13.41
C HIS A 30 -4.17 2.22 -12.69
N ASP A 31 -5.40 1.82 -13.01
CA ASP A 31 -6.62 2.39 -12.43
C ASP A 31 -6.70 2.08 -10.92
N ALA A 32 -6.33 0.87 -10.50
CA ALA A 32 -6.24 0.53 -9.07
C ALA A 32 -5.21 1.38 -8.32
N CYS A 33 -4.02 1.60 -8.90
CA CYS A 33 -3.01 2.47 -8.30
C CYS A 33 -3.49 3.93 -8.19
N LYS A 34 -4.14 4.43 -9.25
CA LYS A 34 -4.56 5.81 -9.38
C LYS A 34 -5.77 6.15 -8.51
N ASP A 35 -6.80 5.32 -8.55
CA ASP A 35 -8.11 5.64 -7.97
C ASP A 35 -8.28 5.07 -6.56
N TRP A 36 -7.49 4.05 -6.20
CA TRP A 36 -7.63 3.35 -4.92
C TRP A 36 -6.37 3.41 -4.04
N GLY A 37 -5.18 3.24 -4.63
CA GLY A 37 -3.92 3.09 -3.86
C GLY A 37 -3.84 1.80 -3.04
N PHE A 38 -4.88 0.97 -3.09
CA PHE A 38 -5.05 -0.33 -2.43
C PHE A 38 -5.78 -1.29 -3.36
N PHE A 39 -5.33 -2.52 -3.46
CA PHE A 39 -5.95 -3.56 -4.28
C PHE A 39 -5.53 -4.96 -3.84
N TRP A 40 -6.30 -5.96 -4.24
CA TRP A 40 -5.93 -7.36 -4.14
C TRP A 40 -5.15 -7.78 -5.38
N VAL A 41 -4.24 -8.73 -5.20
CA VAL A 41 -3.61 -9.45 -6.32
C VAL A 41 -3.85 -10.95 -6.19
N GLU A 42 -4.11 -11.61 -7.30
CA GLU A 42 -4.14 -13.07 -7.44
C GLU A 42 -3.23 -13.54 -8.57
N ASN A 43 -2.99 -14.86 -8.64
CA ASN A 43 -2.06 -15.47 -9.59
C ASN A 43 -0.66 -14.81 -9.57
N HIS A 44 -0.24 -14.38 -8.38
CA HIS A 44 1.02 -13.69 -8.12
C HIS A 44 2.25 -14.62 -8.11
N GLY A 45 2.07 -15.94 -8.29
CA GLY A 45 3.16 -16.91 -8.37
C GLY A 45 3.80 -17.29 -7.03
N VAL A 46 3.24 -16.85 -5.89
CA VAL A 46 3.67 -17.33 -4.57
C VAL A 46 2.98 -18.66 -4.29
N ASP A 47 3.78 -19.64 -3.90
CA ASP A 47 3.31 -20.99 -3.61
C ASP A 47 2.29 -21.02 -2.47
N ALA A 48 1.12 -21.63 -2.71
CA ALA A 48 0.05 -21.67 -1.72
C ALA A 48 0.42 -22.47 -0.45
N PRO A 49 1.06 -23.67 -0.54
CA PRO A 49 1.63 -24.35 0.62
C PRO A 49 2.56 -23.49 1.46
N LEU A 50 3.45 -22.71 0.83
CA LEU A 50 4.31 -21.75 1.55
C LEU A 50 3.49 -20.71 2.31
N MET A 51 2.47 -20.12 1.68
CA MET A 51 1.60 -19.14 2.37
C MET A 51 0.88 -19.76 3.57
N ASP A 52 0.43 -21.00 3.45
CA ASP A 52 -0.25 -21.71 4.54
C ASP A 52 0.72 -22.11 5.66
N GLU A 53 1.96 -22.45 5.34
CA GLU A 53 3.02 -22.65 6.32
C GLU A 53 3.34 -21.37 7.10
N VAL A 54 3.51 -20.24 6.41
CA VAL A 54 3.73 -18.93 7.04
C VAL A 54 2.57 -18.58 7.97
N LYS A 55 1.32 -18.73 7.50
CA LYS A 55 0.13 -18.51 8.33
C LYS A 55 0.20 -19.40 9.58
N ARG A 56 0.37 -20.71 9.41
CA ARG A 56 0.41 -21.68 10.51
C ARG A 56 1.47 -21.34 11.55
N PHE A 57 2.67 -20.96 11.11
CA PHE A 57 3.75 -20.54 11.99
C PHE A 57 3.36 -19.28 12.80
N VAL A 58 2.80 -18.26 12.15
CA VAL A 58 2.37 -17.02 12.82
C VAL A 58 1.18 -17.27 13.77
N TYR A 59 0.21 -18.10 13.37
CA TYR A 59 -0.92 -18.50 14.22
C TYR A 59 -0.44 -19.28 15.45
N GLY A 60 0.43 -20.27 15.29
CA GLY A 60 0.95 -21.05 16.40
C GLY A 60 1.71 -20.19 17.40
N HIS A 61 2.64 -19.34 16.93
CA HIS A 61 3.36 -18.42 17.81
C HIS A 61 2.42 -17.46 18.54
N TYR A 62 1.37 -16.98 17.87
CA TYR A 62 0.37 -16.12 18.47
C TYR A 62 -0.42 -16.84 19.57
N GLU A 63 -0.92 -18.04 19.30
CA GLU A 63 -1.70 -18.83 20.26
C GLU A 63 -0.86 -19.20 21.49
N GLU A 64 0.38 -19.63 21.28
CA GLU A 64 1.26 -20.08 22.36
C GLU A 64 1.79 -18.94 23.25
N HIS A 65 1.89 -17.70 22.74
CA HIS A 65 2.62 -16.64 23.44
C HIS A 65 1.90 -15.29 23.56
N LEU A 66 0.92 -14.98 22.71
CA LEU A 66 0.37 -13.63 22.56
C LEU A 66 -1.15 -13.55 22.76
N GLU A 67 -1.86 -14.68 22.76
CA GLU A 67 -3.33 -14.77 22.77
C GLU A 67 -3.98 -13.93 23.88
N ALA A 68 -3.46 -13.98 25.11
CA ALA A 68 -4.00 -13.24 26.26
C ALA A 68 -3.90 -11.71 26.14
N LYS A 69 -3.22 -11.19 25.12
CA LYS A 69 -2.87 -9.76 24.96
C LYS A 69 -3.46 -9.11 23.71
N PHE A 70 -4.24 -9.83 22.90
CA PHE A 70 -4.64 -9.34 21.57
C PHE A 70 -6.14 -9.38 21.32
N TYR A 71 -6.63 -8.31 20.71
CA TYR A 71 -8.01 -8.10 20.31
C TYR A 71 -8.22 -8.42 18.82
N ALA A 72 -9.47 -8.56 18.42
CA ALA A 72 -9.86 -8.51 17.03
C ALA A 72 -9.46 -7.17 16.44
N SER A 73 -9.15 -7.12 15.15
CA SER A 73 -9.01 -5.84 14.46
C SER A 73 -9.41 -5.95 13.00
N ALA A 74 -9.75 -4.82 12.37
CA ALA A 74 -10.07 -4.74 10.95
C ALA A 74 -9.23 -3.63 10.30
N LEU A 75 -8.57 -3.97 9.19
CA LEU A 75 -7.88 -2.97 8.36
C LEU A 75 -8.91 -2.19 7.56
N GLU A 76 -8.79 -0.87 7.52
CA GLU A 76 -9.63 0.01 6.72
C GLU A 76 -8.75 1.07 6.05
N PHE A 77 -9.12 1.54 4.86
CA PHE A 77 -8.46 2.67 4.20
C PHE A 77 -9.47 3.75 3.80
N LEU A 78 -9.01 5.01 3.78
CA LEU A 78 -9.84 6.17 3.55
C LEU A 78 -9.96 6.47 2.05
N ARG A 79 -11.05 6.02 1.43
CA ARG A 79 -11.32 6.28 0.02
C ARG A 79 -11.81 7.71 -0.19
N ALA A 80 -11.25 8.37 -1.20
CA ALA A 80 -11.59 9.74 -1.62
C ALA A 80 -11.57 10.77 -0.47
N GLY A 81 -10.78 10.52 0.59
CA GLY A 81 -10.70 11.39 1.77
C GLY A 81 -11.97 11.42 2.64
N ALA A 82 -12.99 10.60 2.35
CA ALA A 82 -14.31 10.75 2.96
C ALA A 82 -14.88 9.46 3.56
N HIS A 83 -14.53 8.27 3.03
CA HIS A 83 -15.22 7.03 3.38
C HIS A 83 -14.22 5.94 3.75
N TRP A 84 -14.35 5.38 4.97
CA TRP A 84 -13.57 4.22 5.39
C TRP A 84 -14.09 2.97 4.70
N VAL A 85 -13.21 2.27 3.99
CA VAL A 85 -13.50 1.00 3.30
C VAL A 85 -12.87 -0.14 4.11
N PRO A 86 -13.65 -1.07 4.65
CA PRO A 86 -13.12 -2.22 5.38
C PRO A 86 -12.47 -3.22 4.41
N VAL A 87 -11.34 -3.76 4.83
CA VAL A 87 -10.62 -4.81 4.12
C VAL A 87 -11.00 -6.14 4.75
N GLY A 88 -11.78 -6.93 4.00
CA GLY A 88 -12.16 -8.28 4.42
C GLY A 88 -10.98 -9.25 4.51
N PRO A 89 -11.18 -10.45 5.07
CA PRO A 89 -10.16 -11.48 5.10
C PRO A 89 -9.73 -11.88 3.68
N THR A 90 -8.47 -12.28 3.54
CA THR A 90 -7.93 -12.81 2.28
C THR A 90 -8.79 -13.98 1.76
N LYS A 91 -9.16 -13.92 0.49
CA LYS A 91 -9.80 -15.02 -0.25
C LYS A 91 -8.80 -15.63 -1.22
N GLY A 92 -8.80 -16.96 -1.37
CA GLY A 92 -8.06 -17.65 -2.45
C GLY A 92 -6.55 -17.36 -2.52
N GLY A 93 -5.90 -17.12 -1.37
CA GLY A 93 -4.46 -16.80 -1.33
C GLY A 93 -4.09 -15.40 -1.76
N ARG A 94 -5.06 -14.52 -2.06
CA ARG A 94 -4.80 -13.13 -2.50
C ARG A 94 -3.89 -12.36 -1.54
N LEU A 95 -2.97 -11.57 -2.12
CA LEU A 95 -2.19 -10.60 -1.35
C LEU A 95 -2.89 -9.25 -1.40
N PHE A 96 -2.91 -8.54 -0.27
CA PHE A 96 -3.37 -7.16 -0.21
C PHE A 96 -2.19 -6.23 -0.39
N VAL A 97 -2.26 -5.36 -1.40
CA VAL A 97 -1.16 -4.48 -1.80
C VAL A 97 -1.60 -3.02 -1.64
N ASN A 98 -0.67 -2.18 -1.18
CA ASN A 98 -0.87 -0.74 -1.11
C ASN A 98 0.38 0.02 -1.51
N ILE A 99 0.17 1.28 -1.88
CA ILE A 99 1.24 2.18 -2.32
C ILE A 99 1.69 3.08 -1.17
N GLY A 100 3.01 3.21 -0.99
CA GLY A 100 3.63 4.08 0.00
C GLY A 100 4.01 5.46 -0.53
N ASP A 101 4.33 6.39 0.38
CA ASP A 101 4.68 7.78 0.08
C ASP A 101 5.77 7.92 -1.01
N GLN A 102 6.72 7.00 -1.08
CA GLN A 102 7.85 7.08 -2.02
C GLN A 102 7.39 6.93 -3.47
N ILE A 103 6.43 6.03 -3.74
CA ILE A 103 5.83 5.90 -5.08
C ILE A 103 4.96 7.12 -5.42
N GLU A 104 4.31 7.74 -4.42
CA GLU A 104 3.58 8.98 -4.63
C GLU A 104 4.51 10.13 -5.06
N VAL A 105 5.67 10.26 -4.40
CA VAL A 105 6.69 11.23 -4.78
C VAL A 105 7.25 10.93 -6.17
N LEU A 106 7.67 9.69 -6.43
CA LEU A 106 8.20 9.26 -7.74
C LEU A 106 7.21 9.51 -8.88
N SER A 107 5.92 9.27 -8.63
CA SER A 107 4.85 9.46 -9.62
C SER A 107 4.29 10.88 -9.65
N ALA A 108 4.87 11.83 -8.90
CA ALA A 108 4.38 13.20 -8.74
C ALA A 108 2.86 13.25 -8.53
N GLY A 109 2.36 12.40 -7.63
CA GLY A 109 0.96 12.33 -7.22
C GLY A 109 0.01 11.58 -8.14
N ALA A 110 0.49 10.96 -9.22
CA ALA A 110 -0.35 10.12 -10.08
C ALA A 110 -0.86 8.89 -9.31
N TYR A 111 -0.07 8.34 -8.39
CA TYR A 111 -0.46 7.25 -7.49
C TYR A 111 -0.32 7.70 -6.05
N ARG A 112 -1.45 7.82 -5.34
CA ARG A 112 -1.45 8.35 -3.97
C ARG A 112 -1.27 7.25 -2.93
N SER A 113 -0.48 7.54 -1.90
CA SER A 113 -0.44 6.76 -0.67
C SER A 113 -1.64 7.12 0.20
N VAL A 114 -2.52 6.14 0.40
CA VAL A 114 -3.83 6.37 1.02
C VAL A 114 -3.78 6.09 2.53
N LEU A 115 -4.42 6.97 3.30
CA LEU A 115 -4.54 6.85 4.74
C LEU A 115 -5.26 5.54 5.09
N HIS A 116 -4.72 4.77 6.01
CA HIS A 116 -5.31 3.53 6.48
C HIS A 116 -5.14 3.37 7.98
N ARG A 117 -6.05 2.63 8.61
CA ARG A 117 -6.06 2.36 10.04
C ARG A 117 -6.43 0.91 10.30
N VAL A 118 -6.10 0.44 11.49
CA VAL A 118 -6.58 -0.84 12.00
C VAL A 118 -7.46 -0.54 13.20
N ALA A 119 -8.77 -0.69 13.04
CA ALA A 119 -9.73 -0.50 14.12
C ALA A 119 -9.73 -1.74 15.03
N ALA A 120 -9.63 -1.55 16.34
CA ALA A 120 -9.78 -2.64 17.30
C ALA A 120 -11.27 -3.02 17.43
N GLY A 121 -11.55 -4.31 17.54
CA GLY A 121 -12.87 -4.87 17.80
C GLY A 121 -12.86 -5.78 19.03
N ASP A 122 -14.05 -6.10 19.53
CA ASP A 122 -14.28 -6.91 20.74
C ASP A 122 -14.52 -8.40 20.47
N GLN A 123 -14.67 -8.80 19.21
CA GLN A 123 -15.00 -10.17 18.78
C GLN A 123 -14.09 -10.65 17.64
N GLY A 124 -13.45 -11.82 17.83
CA GLY A 124 -12.59 -12.45 16.82
C GLY A 124 -11.10 -12.12 16.95
N ARG A 125 -10.31 -12.50 15.93
CA ARG A 125 -8.84 -12.32 15.89
C ARG A 125 -8.43 -11.97 14.46
N ARG A 126 -7.56 -10.98 14.31
CA ARG A 126 -6.93 -10.66 13.02
C ARG A 126 -5.43 -10.69 13.17
N LEU A 127 -4.79 -11.57 12.42
CA LEU A 127 -3.34 -11.58 12.22
C LEU A 127 -2.99 -10.94 10.89
N SER A 128 -1.84 -10.29 10.84
CA SER A 128 -1.35 -9.57 9.66
C SER A 128 0.14 -9.78 9.55
N VAL A 129 0.59 -10.32 8.42
CA VAL A 129 2.00 -10.33 8.03
C VAL A 129 2.15 -9.29 6.92
N ALA A 130 2.82 -8.18 7.22
CA ALA A 130 2.99 -7.07 6.29
C ALA A 130 4.47 -6.94 5.92
N THR A 131 4.77 -7.00 4.63
CA THR A 131 6.12 -6.85 4.07
C THR A 131 6.21 -5.50 3.37
N PHE A 132 7.26 -4.73 3.69
CA PHE A 132 7.50 -3.41 3.11
C PHE A 132 8.73 -3.47 2.19
N TYR A 133 8.52 -3.27 0.89
CA TYR A 133 9.61 -3.12 -0.07
C TYR A 133 9.95 -1.63 -0.22
N ASN A 134 10.99 -1.18 0.48
CA ASN A 134 11.38 0.23 0.56
C ASN A 134 12.68 0.50 -0.20
N PRO A 135 12.96 1.76 -0.60
CA PRO A 135 14.28 2.16 -1.07
C PRO A 135 15.38 1.88 -0.04
N GLY A 136 16.63 1.75 -0.50
CA GLY A 136 17.81 1.78 0.37
C GLY A 136 17.93 3.14 1.07
N THR A 137 18.57 3.19 2.25
CA THR A 137 18.66 4.42 3.06
C THR A 137 19.47 5.53 2.39
N ASP A 138 20.37 5.19 1.47
CA ASP A 138 21.16 6.09 0.64
C ASP A 138 20.52 6.41 -0.71
N ALA A 139 19.42 5.74 -1.08
CA ALA A 139 18.71 6.00 -2.31
C ALA A 139 18.16 7.43 -2.33
N VAL A 140 18.39 8.13 -3.45
CA VAL A 140 17.85 9.47 -3.68
C VAL A 140 16.46 9.36 -4.31
N VAL A 141 15.48 9.99 -3.68
CA VAL A 141 14.09 10.01 -4.12
C VAL A 141 13.75 11.41 -4.64
N ALA A 142 13.16 11.47 -5.83
CA ALA A 142 12.66 12.69 -6.45
C ALA A 142 11.53 12.33 -7.44
N PRO A 143 10.66 13.28 -7.80
CA PRO A 143 9.71 13.09 -8.90
C PRO A 143 10.40 12.60 -10.18
N ALA A 144 9.89 11.53 -10.78
CA ALA A 144 10.44 11.01 -12.03
C ALA A 144 10.24 12.04 -13.16
N PRO A 145 11.25 12.25 -14.04
CA PRO A 145 11.09 13.13 -15.19
C PRO A 145 9.94 12.64 -16.07
N ARG A 146 8.93 13.48 -16.30
CA ARG A 146 7.82 13.19 -17.20
C ARG A 146 8.00 13.94 -18.52
N ARG A 147 7.48 13.35 -19.61
CA ARG A 147 7.54 13.93 -20.96
C ARG A 147 6.69 15.21 -21.06
N ASP A 148 5.60 15.25 -20.30
CA ASP A 148 4.82 16.44 -19.99
C ASP A 148 5.37 17.07 -18.71
N GLN A 149 5.86 18.30 -18.81
CA GLN A 149 6.29 19.10 -17.65
C GLN A 149 5.06 19.51 -16.85
N ASP A 150 4.53 18.60 -16.05
CA ASP A 150 3.42 18.85 -15.16
C ASP A 150 3.86 19.73 -13.99
N ALA A 151 3.08 20.79 -13.74
CA ALA A 151 3.18 21.63 -12.55
C ALA A 151 3.09 20.82 -11.23
N GLY A 152 2.56 19.59 -11.28
CA GLY A 152 2.47 18.67 -10.14
C GLY A 152 3.82 18.23 -9.56
N ALA A 153 4.88 18.15 -10.37
CA ALA A 153 6.21 17.77 -9.87
C ALA A 153 6.75 18.78 -8.84
N ALA A 154 6.45 20.07 -9.04
CA ALA A 154 6.85 21.13 -8.11
C ALA A 154 6.11 21.04 -6.76
N ALA A 155 5.02 20.29 -6.64
CA ALA A 155 4.29 20.13 -5.38
C ALA A 155 4.93 19.10 -4.44
N TYR A 156 5.78 18.22 -4.96
CA TYR A 156 6.39 17.12 -4.21
C TYR A 156 7.84 17.42 -3.78
N PRO A 157 8.31 16.87 -2.64
CA PRO A 157 9.69 17.00 -2.19
C PRO A 157 10.65 16.22 -3.10
N GLY A 158 11.91 16.64 -3.14
CA GLY A 158 12.97 15.96 -3.86
C GLY A 158 13.94 16.93 -4.53
N PRO A 159 15.21 16.54 -4.74
CA PRO A 159 15.80 15.26 -4.32
C PRO A 159 16.09 15.21 -2.81
N TYR A 160 15.84 14.08 -2.16
CA TYR A 160 16.26 13.80 -0.77
C TYR A 160 16.71 12.34 -0.62
N ARG A 161 17.51 12.02 0.40
CA ARG A 161 17.84 10.62 0.72
C ARG A 161 16.71 9.96 1.49
N PHE A 162 16.36 8.72 1.15
CA PHE A 162 15.28 8.00 1.83
C PHE A 162 15.52 7.82 3.34
N GLY A 163 16.77 7.66 3.77
CA GLY A 163 17.13 7.61 5.20
C GLY A 163 16.68 8.86 5.96
N ASP A 164 16.95 10.05 5.43
CA ASP A 164 16.59 11.32 6.06
C ASP A 164 15.06 11.48 6.14
N TYR A 165 14.34 11.04 5.10
CA TYR A 165 12.89 10.97 5.12
C TYR A 165 12.38 10.03 6.21
N LEU A 166 13.00 8.86 6.36
CA LEU A 166 12.60 7.86 7.35
C LEU A 166 12.79 8.37 8.78
N ASP A 167 13.89 9.06 9.06
CA ASP A 167 14.16 9.67 10.36
C ASP A 167 13.09 10.72 10.70
N TYR A 168 12.74 11.58 9.75
CA TYR A 168 11.65 12.56 9.92
C TYR A 168 10.27 11.88 10.08
N TYR A 169 10.01 10.84 9.28
CA TYR A 169 8.76 10.09 9.29
C TYR A 169 8.51 9.42 10.64
N GLN A 170 9.53 8.86 11.30
CA GLN A 170 9.37 8.21 12.60
C GLN A 170 8.77 9.14 13.66
N GLY A 171 9.16 10.41 13.68
CA GLY A 171 8.60 11.41 14.60
C GLY A 171 7.24 11.98 14.20
N THR A 172 6.80 11.74 12.95
CA THR A 172 5.61 12.38 12.37
C THR A 172 4.61 11.40 11.76
N LYS A 173 4.79 10.10 11.99
CA LYS A 173 4.06 8.99 11.35
C LYS A 173 2.54 9.14 11.37
N PHE A 174 2.00 9.60 12.49
CA PHE A 174 0.56 9.78 12.71
C PHE A 174 0.07 11.21 12.48
N GLY A 175 0.96 12.11 12.04
CA GLY A 175 0.61 13.46 11.64
C GLY A 175 0.14 13.54 10.19
N ASP A 176 -0.18 14.76 9.76
CA ASP A 176 -0.64 15.04 8.40
C ASP A 176 0.46 14.77 7.36
N LYS A 177 0.11 14.03 6.30
CA LYS A 177 1.07 13.65 5.24
C LYS A 177 1.49 14.85 4.40
N ASP A 178 0.56 15.75 4.07
CA ASP A 178 0.87 16.89 3.20
C ASP A 178 1.82 17.85 3.94
N ALA A 179 1.59 18.07 5.23
CA ALA A 179 2.52 18.79 6.10
C ALA A 179 3.91 18.14 6.16
N ARG A 180 3.98 16.79 6.22
CA ARG A 180 5.25 16.06 6.14
C ARG A 180 5.96 16.30 4.82
N PHE A 181 5.26 16.22 3.68
CA PHE A 181 5.86 16.50 2.37
C PHE A 181 6.37 17.94 2.26
N GLN A 182 5.63 18.93 2.75
CA GLN A 182 6.09 20.33 2.78
C GLN A 182 7.31 20.51 3.69
N ALA A 183 7.34 19.85 4.84
CA ALA A 183 8.49 19.91 5.75
C ALA A 183 9.73 19.29 5.12
N VAL A 184 9.62 18.08 4.55
CA VAL A 184 10.71 17.40 3.83
C VAL A 184 11.22 18.27 2.68
N LYS A 185 10.31 18.87 1.90
CA LYS A 185 10.68 19.76 0.80
C LYS A 185 11.49 20.97 1.27
N LYS A 186 11.19 21.51 2.46
CA LYS A 186 11.90 22.67 3.02
C LYS A 186 13.22 22.29 3.70
N LEU A 187 13.27 21.11 4.31
CA LEU A 187 14.38 20.69 5.17
C LEU A 187 15.45 19.89 4.41
N LEU A 188 15.05 19.15 3.37
CA LEU A 188 15.88 18.11 2.73
C LEU A 188 16.01 18.26 1.21
N GLY A 189 15.24 19.16 0.57
CA GLY A 189 15.27 19.44 -0.87
C GLY A 189 15.56 20.91 -1.14
#